data_AF-A0A654ACA1-F1
#
_entry.id   AF-A0A654ACA1-F1
#
_cell.length_a   1.000
_cell.length_b   1.000
_cell.length_c   1.000
_cell.angle_alpha   90.00
_cell.angle_beta   90.00
_cell.angle_gamma   90.00
#
_symmetry.space_group_name_H-M   'P 1'
#
loop_
_entity.id
_entity.type
_entity.pdbx_description
1 polymer ?
#
loop_
_entity_poly.entity_id
_entity_poly.type
_entity_poly.pdbx_seq_one_letter_code
_entity_poly.pdbx_strand_id
1 'polypeptide(L)' 'MASRKNSDLNWRSSIVDLMKLLDLDSSLDNRKELATELGYTGAKDGNAEMNIWLHKAVMRELAKNGGTVPAGLQD' A
#
# COMPACT_ATOMS: atom_id res chain seq x y z
N MET A 1 -22.46 16.81 -0.93
CA MET A 1 -22.08 15.92 -2.06
C MET A 1 -20.69 15.38 -1.75
N ALA A 2 -20.58 14.12 -1.32
CA ALA A 2 -19.28 13.50 -1.01
C ALA A 2 -18.58 13.17 -2.33
N SER A 3 -17.60 14.00 -2.70
CA SER A 3 -16.84 13.89 -3.93
C SER A 3 -16.19 12.50 -4.04
N ARG A 4 -16.43 11.83 -5.16
CA ARG A 4 -15.84 10.56 -5.63
C ARG A 4 -14.32 10.53 -5.46
N LYS A 5 -13.82 10.20 -4.26
CA LYS A 5 -12.37 10.08 -3.96
C LYS A 5 -11.77 8.72 -4.33
N ASN A 6 -12.56 7.81 -4.92
CA ASN A 6 -12.15 6.44 -5.22
C ASN A 6 -11.77 6.18 -6.69
N SER A 7 -12.04 7.10 -7.62
CA SER A 7 -11.99 6.77 -9.05
C SER A 7 -10.61 6.86 -9.73
N ASP A 8 -9.54 7.23 -9.02
CA ASP A 8 -8.19 7.32 -9.63
C ASP A 8 -7.06 6.95 -8.65
N LEU A 9 -7.31 6.05 -7.70
CA LEU A 9 -6.24 5.54 -6.85
C LEU A 9 -5.41 4.54 -7.67
N ASN A 10 -4.17 4.90 -7.99
CA ASN A 10 -3.22 4.04 -8.72
C ASN A 10 -2.59 2.98 -7.80
N TRP A 11 -3.42 2.29 -7.00
CA TRP A 11 -2.99 1.29 -6.01
C TRP A 11 -2.23 0.12 -6.64
N ARG A 12 -2.39 -0.14 -7.93
CA ARG A 12 -1.64 -1.17 -8.68
C ARG A 12 -0.14 -0.86 -8.80
N SER A 13 0.25 0.41 -8.68
CA SER A 13 1.65 0.85 -8.82
C SER A 13 2.14 1.74 -7.67
N SER A 14 1.23 2.31 -6.87
CA SER A 14 1.52 3.23 -5.78
C SER A 14 1.18 2.60 -4.44
N ILE A 15 2.20 2.42 -3.58
CA ILE A 15 2.00 1.98 -2.20
C ILE A 15 1.13 2.97 -1.41
N VAL A 16 1.26 4.28 -1.69
CA VAL A 16 0.49 5.32 -1.01
C VAL A 16 -1.00 5.15 -1.29
N ASP A 17 -1.36 4.91 -2.54
CA ASP A 17 -2.77 4.74 -2.91
C ASP A 17 -3.31 3.37 -2.51
N LEU A 18 -2.47 2.33 -2.48
CA LEU A 18 -2.80 1.05 -1.88
C LEU A 18 -3.11 1.20 -0.39
N MET A 19 -2.31 1.95 0.36
CA MET A 19 -2.55 2.19 1.79
C MET A 19 -3.85 2.97 2.01
N LYS A 20 -4.11 4.02 1.23
CA LYS A 20 -5.39 4.74 1.28
C LYS A 20 -6.58 3.84 0.99
N LEU A 21 -6.44 2.90 0.05
CA LEU A 21 -7.49 1.95 -0.30
C LEU A 21 -7.82 0.99 0.86
N LEU A 22 -6.80 0.65 1.65
CA LEU A 22 -6.92 -0.16 2.86
C LEU A 22 -7.30 0.68 4.10
N ASP A 23 -7.61 1.96 3.92
CA ASP A 23 -7.86 2.94 5.00
C ASP A 23 -6.68 3.06 6.00
N LEU A 24 -5.46 2.82 5.52
CA LEU A 24 -4.21 2.95 6.27
C LEU A 24 -3.58 4.32 6.09
N ASP A 25 -2.87 4.79 7.13
CA ASP A 25 -2.10 6.03 7.05
C ASP A 25 -0.96 5.91 6.04
N SER A 26 -1.05 6.62 4.92
CA SER A 26 -0.06 6.55 3.83
C SER A 26 1.20 7.41 4.05
N SER A 27 1.41 7.92 5.27
CA SER A 27 2.54 8.78 5.58
C SER A 27 3.87 8.05 5.41
N LEU A 28 4.94 8.84 5.24
CA LEU A 28 6.27 8.27 5.10
C LEU A 28 6.67 7.45 6.32
N ASP A 29 6.33 7.91 7.52
CA ASP A 29 6.65 7.24 8.79
C ASP A 29 6.05 5.83 8.86
N ASN A 30 4.73 5.73 8.65
CA ASN A 30 4.02 4.45 8.65
C ASN A 30 4.53 3.49 7.56
N ARG A 31 4.94 4.01 6.38
CA ARG A 31 5.60 3.19 5.36
C ARG A 31 6.94 2.62 5.83
N LYS A 32 7.73 3.38 6.60
CA LYS A 32 9.01 2.89 7.15
C LYS A 32 8.78 1.84 8.22
N GLU A 33 7.76 2.02 9.06
CA GLU A 33 7.38 1.03 10.07
C GLU A 33 6.96 -0.27 9.40
N LEU A 34 6.01 -0.23 8.46
CA LEU A 34 5.60 -1.42 7.70
C LEU A 34 6.76 -2.07 6.94
N ALA A 35 7.64 -1.27 6.33
CA ALA A 35 8.84 -1.82 5.68
C ALA A 35 9.74 -2.53 6.70
N THR A 36 9.84 -2.03 7.94
CA THR A 36 10.60 -2.66 9.02
C THR A 36 9.97 -3.96 9.46
N GLU A 37 8.66 -3.98 9.69
CA GLU A 37 7.92 -5.19 10.10
C GLU A 37 7.97 -6.29 9.04
N LEU A 38 7.94 -5.92 7.76
CA LEU A 38 8.01 -6.85 6.64
C LEU A 38 9.45 -7.29 6.31
N GLY A 39 10.45 -6.77 7.01
CA GLY A 39 11.86 -7.18 6.87
C GLY A 39 12.62 -6.48 5.74
N TYR A 40 12.25 -5.26 5.34
CA TYR A 40 13.01 -4.46 4.39
C TYR A 40 14.35 -4.02 5.00
N THR A 41 15.44 -4.34 4.29
CA THR A 41 16.83 -4.06 4.72
C THR A 41 17.47 -2.90 3.95
N GLY A 42 16.79 -2.31 2.98
CA GLY A 42 17.28 -1.17 2.20
C GLY A 42 17.09 0.18 2.91
N ALA A 43 17.37 1.26 2.18
CA ALA A 43 17.23 2.62 2.68
C ALA A 43 15.74 2.99 2.87
N LYS A 44 15.38 3.36 4.10
CA LYS A 44 14.01 3.73 4.51
C LYS A 44 13.79 5.24 4.47
N ASP A 45 14.27 5.88 3.43
CA ASP A 45 14.19 7.32 3.19
C ASP A 45 12.98 7.71 2.32
N GLY A 46 12.14 6.73 1.96
CA GLY A 46 10.98 6.94 1.10
C GLY A 46 11.31 6.92 -0.39
N ASN A 47 12.48 6.40 -0.74
CA ASN A 47 12.93 6.25 -2.12
C ASN A 47 11.98 5.34 -2.94
N ALA A 48 12.16 5.39 -4.26
CA ALA A 48 11.35 4.61 -5.19
C ALA A 48 11.48 3.10 -4.95
N GLU A 49 12.68 2.62 -4.61
CA GLU A 49 12.96 1.20 -4.38
C GLU A 49 12.18 0.63 -3.20
N MET A 50 12.18 1.34 -2.07
CA MET A 50 11.40 1.02 -0.87
C MET A 50 9.91 1.00 -1.21
N ASN A 51 9.39 2.00 -1.93
CA ASN A 51 7.98 2.06 -2.28
C ASN A 51 7.54 0.89 -3.17
N ILE A 52 8.36 0.53 -4.18
CA ILE A 52 8.09 -0.61 -5.07
C ILE A 52 8.16 -1.93 -4.30
N TRP A 53 9.16 -2.08 -3.42
CA TRP A 53 9.31 -3.28 -2.61
C TRP A 53 8.13 -3.43 -1.63
N LEU A 54 7.77 -2.34 -0.94
CA LEU A 54 6.72 -2.30 0.07
C LEU A 54 5.36 -2.58 -0.55
N HIS A 55 5.08 -2.02 -1.73
CA HIS A 55 3.90 -2.35 -2.53
C HIS A 55 3.76 -3.86 -2.76
N LYS A 56 4.82 -4.51 -3.25
CA LYS A 56 4.84 -5.96 -3.48
C LYS A 56 4.71 -6.76 -2.18
N ALA A 57 5.33 -6.29 -1.09
CA ALA A 57 5.27 -6.96 0.20
C ALA A 57 3.84 -6.91 0.79
N VAL A 58 3.20 -5.75 0.78
CA VAL A 58 1.81 -5.57 1.22
C VAL A 58 0.85 -6.40 0.37
N MET A 59 0.98 -6.40 -0.95
CA MET A 59 0.16 -7.24 -1.83
C MET A 59 0.30 -8.74 -1.53
N ARG A 60 1.52 -9.20 -1.18
CA ARG A 60 1.75 -10.59 -0.76
C ARG A 60 1.11 -10.91 0.59
N GLU A 61 1.20 -10.01 1.56
CA GLU A 61 0.55 -10.18 2.87
C GLU A 61 -0.98 -10.19 2.75
N LEU A 62 -1.56 -9.32 1.93
CA LEU A 62 -3.00 -9.34 1.63
C LEU A 62 -3.42 -10.69 1.03
N ALA A 63 -2.67 -11.21 0.06
CA ALA A 63 -2.95 -12.51 -0.54
C ALA A 63 -2.82 -13.68 0.45
N LYS A 64 -1.84 -13.64 1.37
CA LYS A 64 -1.63 -14.68 2.38
C LYS A 64 -2.71 -14.69 3.46
N ASN A 65 -3.13 -13.52 3.94
CA ASN A 65 -4.09 -13.39 5.03
C ASN A 65 -5.55 -13.59 4.57
N GLY A 66 -5.76 -14.12 3.35
CA GLY A 66 -7.10 -14.27 2.77
C GLY A 66 -7.83 -12.94 2.61
N GLY A 67 -7.07 -11.84 2.58
CA GLY A 67 -7.59 -10.49 2.63
C GLY A 67 -8.48 -10.24 1.43
N THR A 68 -9.78 -10.10 1.69
CA THR A 68 -10.72 -9.49 0.77
C THR A 68 -10.25 -8.07 0.49
N VAL A 69 -9.43 -7.89 -0.55
CA VAL A 69 -9.41 -6.62 -1.28
C VAL A 69 -10.87 -6.39 -1.66
N PRO A 70 -11.52 -5.30 -1.21
CA PRO A 70 -12.97 -5.15 -1.33
C PRO A 70 -13.40 -5.47 -2.75
N ALA A 71 -14.37 -6.39 -2.90
CA ALA A 71 -14.77 -6.97 -4.19
C ALA A 71 -15.24 -5.93 -5.23
N GLY A 72 -15.43 -4.66 -4.84
CA GLY A 72 -15.61 -3.52 -5.75
C GLY A 72 -14.33 -3.05 -6.49
N LEU A 73 -13.23 -3.80 -6.40
CA LEU A 73 -11.96 -3.55 -7.10
C LEU A 73 -11.63 -4.59 -8.17
N GLN A 74 -12.54 -5.56 -8.39
CA GLN A 74 -12.58 -6.32 -9.63
C GLN A 74 -13.42 -5.54 -10.65
N ASP A 75 -12.82 -4.49 -11.22
CA ASP A 75 -13.13 -4.03 -12.58
C ASP A 75 -11.81 -3.68 -13.28
#